data_AF-A0A3A4K353-F1
#
_entry.id   AF-A0A3A4K353-F1
#
_cell.length_a   1.000
_cell.length_b   1.000
_cell.length_c   1.000
_cell.angle_alpha   90.00
_cell.angle_beta   90.00
_cell.angle_gamma   90.00
#
_symmetry.space_group_name_H-M   'P 1'
#
loop_
_entity.id
_entity.type
_entity.pdbx_description
1 polymer ?
#
loop_
_entity_poly.entity_id
_entity_poly.type
_entity_poly.pdbx_seq_one_letter_code
_entity_poly.pdbx_strand_id
1 'polypeptide(L)'
;MPHTPESIQQNFSVSDTAVNELAAFMGQDENNGKALRLYFAGNGCSGPRLGFALESPNVDEAIYNKRGVTIQADQETMTIIESYGGVSLDFVDDPVYGSGFRADFKNPPEGGCGSSCGSGGCGC
;
A
#
# COMPACT_ATOMS: atom_id res chain seq x y z
N MET A 1 9.55 20.95 20.89
CA MET A 1 8.95 21.42 19.64
C MET A 1 7.80 20.46 19.34
N PRO A 2 6.54 20.92 19.21
CA PRO A 2 5.40 20.02 19.07
C PRO A 2 5.32 19.46 17.65
N HIS A 3 5.58 18.17 17.49
CA HIS A 3 5.22 17.39 16.31
C HIS A 3 3.70 17.20 16.32
N THR A 4 2.99 18.02 15.56
CA THR A 4 1.56 17.92 15.32
C THR A 4 1.25 16.62 14.56
N PRO A 5 0.19 15.86 14.94
CA PRO A 5 -0.23 14.65 14.23
C PRO A 5 -0.80 14.90 12.81
N GLU A 6 -0.76 16.14 12.32
CA GLU A 6 -1.18 16.52 10.97
C GLU A 6 -0.11 16.21 9.89
N SER A 7 1.13 15.95 10.29
CA SER A 7 2.24 15.74 9.35
C SER A 7 2.31 14.32 8.76
N ILE A 8 1.72 13.32 9.43
CA ILE A 8 1.78 11.92 8.98
C ILE A 8 0.92 11.64 7.73
N GLN A 9 -0.13 12.43 7.47
CA GLN A 9 -0.96 12.26 6.26
C GLN A 9 -0.27 12.76 4.98
N GLN A 10 0.81 13.53 5.08
CA GLN A 10 1.48 14.14 3.92
C GLN A 10 2.31 13.12 3.11
N ASN A 11 2.63 11.97 3.71
CA ASN A 11 3.46 10.93 3.11
C ASN A 11 2.65 9.78 2.49
N PHE A 12 1.33 9.81 2.57
CA PHE A 12 0.45 8.82 1.92
C PHE A 12 -0.35 9.47 0.80
N SER A 13 -0.26 8.91 -0.40
CA SER A 13 -1.10 9.29 -1.53
C SER A 13 -1.88 8.08 -2.00
N VAL A 14 -3.16 8.24 -2.30
CA VAL A 14 -4.00 7.13 -2.78
C VAL A 14 -4.74 7.58 -4.03
N SER A 15 -4.65 6.77 -5.09
CA SER A 15 -5.33 6.99 -6.36
C SER A 15 -6.84 6.89 -6.22
N ASP A 16 -7.59 7.70 -6.97
CA ASP A 16 -9.06 7.72 -6.91
C ASP A 16 -9.67 6.36 -7.23
N THR A 17 -9.07 5.61 -8.18
CA THR A 17 -9.46 4.24 -8.52
C THR A 17 -9.33 3.32 -7.31
N ALA A 18 -8.19 3.38 -6.61
CA ALA A 18 -7.96 2.55 -5.45
C ALA A 18 -8.89 2.89 -4.28
N VAL A 19 -9.18 4.18 -4.06
CA VAL A 19 -10.17 4.58 -3.06
C VAL A 19 -11.56 4.07 -3.42
N ASN A 20 -11.94 4.12 -4.71
CA ASN A 20 -13.25 3.66 -5.15
C ASN A 20 -13.41 2.15 -4.99
N GLU A 21 -12.41 1.38 -5.39
CA GLU A 21 -12.39 -0.08 -5.22
C GLU A 21 -12.34 -0.48 -3.74
N LEU A 22 -11.51 0.17 -2.93
CA LEU A 22 -11.49 -0.07 -1.47
C LEU A 22 -12.84 0.27 -0.83
N ALA A 23 -13.47 1.39 -1.22
CA ALA A 23 -14.76 1.77 -0.68
C ALA A 23 -15.86 0.76 -1.09
N ALA A 24 -15.84 0.28 -2.33
CA ALA A 24 -16.74 -0.77 -2.80
C ALA A 24 -16.50 -2.08 -2.04
N PHE A 25 -15.23 -2.43 -1.81
CA PHE A 25 -14.84 -3.65 -1.12
C PHE A 25 -15.21 -3.62 0.38
N MET A 26 -15.00 -2.48 1.05
CA MET A 26 -15.42 -2.25 2.44
C MET A 26 -16.94 -2.09 2.59
N GLY A 27 -17.62 -1.72 1.51
CA GLY A 27 -19.08 -1.65 1.46
C GLY A 27 -19.77 -3.03 1.41
N GLN A 28 -19.03 -4.10 1.11
CA GLN A 28 -19.56 -5.48 1.13
C GLN A 28 -19.88 -5.90 2.58
N ASP A 29 -21.03 -6.55 2.82
CA ASP A 29 -21.43 -7.04 4.16
C ASP A 29 -20.35 -7.88 4.86
N GLU A 30 -19.59 -8.69 4.11
CA GLU A 30 -18.49 -9.53 4.66
C GLU A 30 -17.28 -8.73 5.18
N ASN A 31 -17.10 -7.49 4.70
CA ASN A 31 -15.98 -6.61 5.07
C ASN A 31 -16.45 -5.29 5.68
N ASN A 32 -17.75 -5.18 5.96
CA ASN A 32 -18.35 -4.00 6.55
C ASN A 32 -17.77 -3.79 7.95
N GLY A 33 -17.11 -2.65 8.16
CA GLY A 33 -16.43 -2.34 9.41
C GLY A 33 -15.03 -2.95 9.56
N LYS A 34 -14.38 -3.41 8.47
CA LYS A 34 -12.95 -3.75 8.45
C LYS A 34 -12.10 -2.57 7.96
N ALA A 35 -10.81 -2.59 8.30
CA ALA A 35 -9.78 -1.69 7.81
C ALA A 35 -8.72 -2.45 7.01
N LEU A 36 -8.04 -1.72 6.14
CA LEU A 36 -6.90 -2.22 5.39
C LEU A 36 -5.62 -1.96 6.20
N ARG A 37 -4.95 -3.01 6.66
CA ARG A 37 -3.61 -2.89 7.25
C ARG A 37 -2.53 -2.97 6.19
N LEU A 38 -1.65 -1.97 6.17
CA LEU A 38 -0.38 -2.04 5.47
C LEU A 38 0.67 -2.67 6.37
N TYR A 39 1.41 -3.62 5.81
CA TYR A 39 2.57 -4.20 6.46
C TYR A 39 3.70 -4.37 5.44
N PHE A 40 4.93 -4.41 5.93
CA PHE A 40 6.06 -4.73 5.08
C PHE A 40 6.03 -6.21 4.68
N ALA A 41 5.74 -6.51 3.41
CA ALA A 41 5.70 -7.87 2.90
C ALA A 41 7.11 -8.43 2.62
N GLY A 42 8.15 -7.60 2.72
CA GLY A 42 9.55 -7.98 2.53
C GLY A 42 10.20 -7.31 1.32
N ASN A 43 11.47 -7.60 1.10
CA ASN A 43 12.18 -7.24 -0.11
C ASN A 43 12.13 -8.42 -1.10
N GLY A 44 11.47 -8.22 -2.23
CA GLY A 44 11.56 -9.14 -3.37
C GLY A 44 12.81 -8.87 -4.21
N CYS A 45 13.06 -9.74 -5.19
CA CYS A 45 14.12 -9.56 -6.18
C CYS A 45 14.03 -8.22 -6.95
N SER A 46 12.85 -7.59 -6.93
CA SER A 46 12.54 -6.32 -7.58
C SER A 46 12.46 -5.12 -6.62
N GLY A 47 12.86 -5.27 -5.35
CA GLY A 47 12.82 -4.19 -4.37
C GLY A 47 11.82 -4.41 -3.22
N PRO A 48 11.69 -3.42 -2.30
CA PRO A 48 10.78 -3.49 -1.16
C PRO A 48 9.33 -3.60 -1.64
N ARG A 49 8.56 -4.48 -1.00
CA ARG A 49 7.14 -4.69 -1.29
C ARG A 49 6.33 -4.50 -0.02
N LEU A 50 5.23 -3.77 -0.15
CA LEU A 50 4.23 -3.64 0.89
C LEU A 50 3.08 -4.61 0.61
N GLY A 51 2.59 -5.22 1.67
CA GLY A 51 1.42 -6.08 1.67
C GLY A 51 0.23 -5.36 2.27
N PHE A 52 -0.95 -5.91 1.99
CA PHE A 52 -2.21 -5.44 2.51
C PHE A 52 -2.96 -6.60 3.15
N ALA A 53 -3.49 -6.37 4.34
CA ALA A 53 -4.34 -7.30 5.06
C ALA A 53 -5.66 -6.61 5.41
N LEU A 54 -6.73 -7.40 5.50
CA LEU A 54 -8.03 -6.91 5.96
C LEU A 54 -8.24 -7.39 7.39
N GLU A 55 -8.38 -6.44 8.30
CA GLU A 55 -8.55 -6.73 9.71
C GLU A 55 -9.44 -5.67 10.38
N SER A 56 -9.62 -5.77 11.69
CA SER A 56 -10.45 -4.82 12.42
C SER A 56 -9.82 -3.43 12.45
N PRO A 57 -10.59 -2.34 12.26
CA PRO A 57 -10.09 -0.98 12.34
C PRO A 57 -9.55 -0.68 13.73
N ASN A 58 -8.29 -0.28 13.79
CA ASN A 58 -7.66 0.22 14.99
C ASN A 58 -7.40 1.72 14.83
N VAL A 59 -8.10 2.54 15.61
CA VAL A 59 -7.97 3.99 15.57
C VAL A 59 -6.58 4.47 15.99
N ASP A 60 -5.89 3.69 16.84
CA ASP A 60 -4.54 4.03 17.33
C ASP A 60 -3.48 3.84 16.23
N GLU A 61 -3.74 2.93 15.28
CA GLU A 61 -2.86 2.59 14.15
C GLU A 61 -3.37 3.17 12.82
N ALA A 62 -4.49 3.90 12.83
CA ALA A 62 -5.09 4.47 11.64
C ALA A 62 -4.28 5.67 11.13
N ILE A 63 -3.71 5.50 9.94
CA ILE A 63 -2.78 6.47 9.33
C ILE A 63 -3.43 7.24 8.17
N TYR A 64 -4.51 6.71 7.61
CA TYR A 64 -5.24 7.34 6.53
C TYR A 64 -6.72 6.97 6.59
N ASN A 65 -7.60 7.98 6.48
CA ASN A 65 -9.04 7.79 6.41
C ASN A 65 -9.62 8.69 5.32
N LYS A 66 -10.22 8.10 4.27
CA LYS A 66 -10.88 8.87 3.21
C LYS A 66 -12.03 8.07 2.59
N ARG A 67 -13.17 8.72 2.34
CA ARG A 67 -14.36 8.13 1.69
C ARG A 67 -14.83 6.82 2.35
N GLY A 68 -14.72 6.71 3.68
CA GLY A 68 -15.10 5.50 4.43
C GLY A 68 -14.06 4.38 4.39
N VAL A 69 -12.92 4.61 3.73
CA VAL A 69 -11.78 3.69 3.73
C VAL A 69 -10.85 4.05 4.86
N THR A 70 -10.59 3.08 5.75
CA THR A 70 -9.60 3.20 6.82
C THR A 70 -8.39 2.35 6.51
N ILE A 71 -7.22 2.98 6.53
CA ILE A 71 -5.94 2.33 6.36
C ILE A 71 -5.16 2.48 7.66
N GLN A 72 -4.61 1.36 8.13
CA GLN A 72 -3.77 1.29 9.32
C GLN A 72 -2.41 0.69 9.00
N ALA A 73 -1.39 1.02 9.78
CA ALA A 73 -0.06 0.45 9.61
C ALA A 73 0.71 0.48 10.92
N ASP A 74 1.50 -0.57 11.16
CA ASP A 74 2.41 -0.62 12.30
C ASP A 74 3.48 0.48 12.21
N GLN A 75 4.00 0.88 13.36
CA GLN A 75 5.09 1.85 13.49
C GLN A 75 6.32 1.49 12.64
N GLU A 76 6.66 0.20 12.53
CA GLU A 76 7.78 -0.28 11.70
C GLU A 76 7.53 0.04 10.22
N THR A 77 6.35 -0.33 9.70
CA THR A 77 5.95 -0.06 8.32
C THR A 77 5.90 1.44 8.03
N MET A 78 5.37 2.22 8.96
CA MET A 78 5.36 3.68 8.90
C MET A 78 6.77 4.25 8.79
N THR A 79 7.69 3.81 9.65
CA THR A 79 9.09 4.25 9.64
C THR A 79 9.75 3.97 8.28
N ILE A 80 9.48 2.80 7.70
CA ILE A 80 9.98 2.43 6.36
C ILE A 80 9.42 3.38 5.30
N ILE A 81 8.11 3.62 5.29
CA ILE A 81 7.44 4.50 4.33
C ILE A 81 7.95 5.93 4.44
N GLU A 82 8.10 6.45 5.66
CA GLU A 82 8.65 7.77 5.93
C GLU A 82 10.10 7.88 5.44
N SER A 83 10.92 6.84 5.66
CA SER A 83 12.31 6.77 5.16
C SER A 83 12.40 6.86 3.63
N TYR A 84 11.43 6.30 2.92
CA TYR A 84 11.32 6.41 1.46
C TYR A 84 10.51 7.62 0.96
N GLY A 85 10.30 8.63 1.81
CA GLY A 85 9.62 9.88 1.42
C GLY A 85 8.12 9.72 1.16
N GLY A 86 7.54 8.59 1.58
CA GLY A 86 6.12 8.30 1.46
C GLY A 86 5.80 7.15 0.51
N VAL A 87 4.51 6.84 0.39
CA VAL A 87 3.99 5.77 -0.45
C VAL A 87 2.75 6.25 -1.21
N SER A 88 2.60 5.79 -2.44
CA SER A 88 1.42 5.96 -3.26
C SER A 88 0.72 4.62 -3.46
N LEU A 89 -0.56 4.56 -3.12
CA LEU A 89 -1.39 3.38 -3.26
C LEU A 89 -2.27 3.51 -4.50
N ASP A 90 -2.16 2.54 -5.39
CA ASP A 90 -2.89 2.44 -6.65
C ASP A 90 -3.55 1.06 -6.77
N PHE A 91 -4.53 0.94 -7.66
CA PHE A 91 -5.22 -0.31 -7.93
C PHE A 91 -4.96 -0.70 -9.38
N VAL A 92 -4.32 -1.84 -9.55
CA VAL A 92 -4.02 -2.41 -10.86
C VAL A 92 -5.09 -3.45 -11.15
N ASP A 93 -5.91 -3.18 -12.16
CA ASP A 93 -6.86 -4.15 -12.71
C ASP A 93 -6.29 -4.70 -14.01
N ASP A 94 -5.68 -5.88 -13.95
CA ASP A 94 -5.13 -6.55 -15.12
C ASP A 94 -6.01 -7.75 -15.50
N PRO A 95 -6.60 -7.79 -16.71
CA PRO A 95 -7.48 -8.89 -17.12
C PRO A 95 -6.74 -10.24 -17.24
N VAL A 96 -5.40 -10.22 -17.30
CA VAL A 96 -4.55 -11.40 -17.45
C VAL A 96 -3.90 -11.81 -16.13
N TYR A 97 -3.53 -10.84 -15.27
CA TYR A 97 -2.80 -11.09 -14.03
C TYR A 97 -3.66 -10.98 -12.78
N GLY A 98 -4.90 -10.52 -12.92
CA GLY A 98 -5.85 -10.29 -11.84
C GLY A 98 -5.81 -8.87 -11.29
N SER A 99 -6.88 -8.51 -10.59
CA SER A 99 -7.01 -7.22 -9.91
C SER A 99 -6.29 -7.24 -8.57
N GLY A 100 -5.59 -6.16 -8.22
CA GLY A 100 -4.84 -6.09 -6.97
C GLY A 100 -4.43 -4.68 -6.55
N PHE A 101 -4.22 -4.51 -5.25
CA PHE A 101 -3.68 -3.28 -4.68
C PHE A 101 -2.16 -3.26 -4.84
N ARG A 102 -1.63 -2.12 -5.25
CA ARG A 102 -0.20 -1.88 -5.40
C ARG A 102 0.19 -0.63 -4.62
N ALA A 103 1.13 -0.77 -3.70
CA ALA A 103 1.78 0.37 -3.04
C ALA A 103 3.18 0.55 -3.61
N ASP A 104 3.47 1.77 -4.04
CA ASP A 104 4.75 2.17 -4.60
C ASP A 104 5.36 3.30 -3.75
N PHE A 105 6.64 3.20 -3.42
CA PHE A 105 7.30 4.21 -2.59
C PHE A 105 7.58 5.47 -3.41
N LYS A 106 7.42 6.67 -2.84
CA LYS A 106 7.71 7.92 -3.57
C LYS A 106 9.18 8.05 -3.94
N ASN A 107 10.07 7.59 -3.07
CA ASN A 107 11.51 7.55 -3.31
C ASN A 107 12.00 6.10 -3.19
N PRO A 108 11.71 5.24 -4.17
CA PRO A 108 12.19 3.86 -4.14
C PRO A 108 13.72 3.87 -4.24
N PRO A 109 14.42 2.90 -3.62
CA PRO A 109 15.86 2.81 -3.78
C PRO A 109 16.19 2.64 -5.27
N GLU A 110 17.21 3.35 -5.76
CA GLU A 110 17.63 3.42 -7.17
C GLU A 110 18.10 2.07 -7.79
N GLY A 111 17.78 0.94 -7.16
CA GLY A 111 18.18 -0.43 -7.54
C GLY A 111 17.13 -1.22 -8.31
N GLY A 112 16.05 -0.61 -8.78
CA GLY A 112 15.10 -1.24 -9.70
C GLY A 112 15.65 -1.22 -11.12
N CYS A 113 16.73 -1.96 -11.39
CA CYS A 113 17.13 -2.25 -12.76
C CYS A 113 15.97 -3.02 -13.41
N GLY A 114 15.14 -2.30 -14.16
CA GLY A 114 14.13 -2.84 -15.07
C GLY A 114 14.81 -3.58 -16.22
N SER A 115 15.51 -4.67 -15.91
CA SER A 115 15.84 -5.68 -16.89
C SER A 115 14.73 -6.72 -16.81
N SER A 116 13.80 -6.60 -17.75
CA SER A 116 13.03 -7.70 -18.34
C SER A 116 13.49 -9.09 -17.88
N CYS A 117 12.75 -9.70 -16.97
CA CYS A 117 12.70 -11.17 -16.84
C CYS A 117 11.24 -11.64 -16.97
N GLY A 118 10.58 -11.07 -17.98
CA GLY A 118 9.37 -11.60 -18.58
C GLY A 118 9.68 -11.91 -20.04
N SER A 119 10.62 -12.82 -20.32
CA SER A 119 10.75 -13.46 -21.62
C SER A 119 11.60 -14.73 -21.51
N GLY A 120 10.92 -15.86 -21.69
CA GLY A 120 11.41 -17.06 -22.39
C GLY A 120 12.80 -17.61 -22.05
N GLY A 121 12.81 -18.75 -21.36
CA GLY A 121 13.73 -19.86 -21.67
C GLY A 121 15.20 -19.66 -21.33
N CYS A 122 15.64 -20.29 -20.24
CA CYS A 122 17.03 -20.70 -20.09
C CYS A 122 17.03 -22.18 -19.70
N GLY A 123 17.01 -23.03 -20.73
CA GLY A 123 17.62 -24.34 -20.63
C GLY A 123 19.12 -24.19 -20.86
N CYS A 124 19.92 -24.76 -19.98
CA CYS A 124 21.10 -25.55 -20.34
C CYS A 124 21.49 -26.41 -19.12
#